data_AF-A0A2V9K3U1-F1
#
_entry.id   AF-A0A2V9K3U1-F1
#
_cell.length_a   1.000
_cell.length_b   1.000
_cell.length_c   1.000
_cell.angle_alpha   90.00
_cell.angle_beta   90.00
_cell.angle_gamma   90.00
#
_symmetry.space_group_name_H-M   'P 1'
#
loop_
_entity.id
_entity.type
_entity.pdbx_description
1 polymer ?
#
loop_
_entity_poly.entity_id
_entity_poly.type
_entity_poly.pdbx_seq_one_letter_code
_entity_poly.pdbx_strand_id
1 'polypeptide(L)'
;MGRLLCGVILSFIIPGRARSGSAAGFSTGFDQERATESSHASAELDQRTRELEQMIASISTPDVDALARALGVPLVVEKSGNHDDESPLSQSSQLRIFEGTQSGESPACVLFRSGQGAGEGGQPAAGDWTLDYLAWDGTRWRASGLDPAPPGLVSPADWKSRVLPLSAKIISREAGEQMLALLLYDAPAGAVYPLVYRVKEHQATLAWDSRSEESRYEAWSGGQIKFAKPEAGILPAMIASGIADPGLLVFERASNRGFQVRTTYVWKGNEYAPVHTEYEANEDFRLYEFISALHLHNFQAAYALIDPANFLGTDQPSLEAFRDAIQKSWSEFLDDQLFRASARDPADGNGHAFELDEAGKKSKYLPRFSSGPKFLLTSLARREE
;
A
#
# COMPACT_ATOMS: atom_id res chain seq x y z
N MET A 1 21.97 35.17 4.67
CA MET A 1 23.10 34.21 4.63
C MET A 1 23.07 33.41 5.92
N GLY A 2 22.93 32.09 5.85
CA GLY A 2 22.88 31.22 7.03
C GLY A 2 21.91 30.07 6.85
N ARG A 3 22.34 29.04 6.10
CA ARG A 3 21.68 27.73 5.98
C ARG A 3 21.86 26.96 7.29
N LEU A 4 20.84 26.20 7.70
CA LEU A 4 21.02 25.02 8.55
C LEU A 4 20.09 23.92 8.02
N LEU A 5 20.68 23.08 7.18
CA LEU A 5 20.22 21.73 6.88
C LEU A 5 20.43 20.87 8.13
N CYS A 6 19.42 20.10 8.50
CA CYS A 6 19.64 18.82 9.18
C CYS A 6 18.47 17.91 8.79
N GLY A 7 18.59 17.27 7.63
CA GLY A 7 17.77 16.11 7.27
C GLY A 7 18.41 14.89 7.90
N VAL A 8 17.76 14.35 8.93
CA VAL A 8 18.07 13.01 9.43
C VAL A 8 17.30 12.05 8.54
N ILE A 9 18.04 11.38 7.65
CA ILE A 9 17.55 10.28 6.84
C ILE A 9 17.45 9.06 7.75
N LEU A 10 16.24 8.71 8.18
CA LEU A 10 15.94 7.39 8.74
C LEU A 10 15.81 6.42 7.56
N SER A 11 16.94 5.83 7.15
CA SER A 11 16.93 4.62 6.34
C SER A 11 16.86 3.43 7.30
N PHE A 12 15.69 2.80 7.39
CA PHE A 12 15.58 1.50 8.04
C PHE A 12 16.29 0.46 7.18
N ILE A 13 17.41 -0.06 7.69
CA ILE A 13 18.06 -1.27 7.19
C ILE A 13 17.51 -2.40 8.06
N ILE A 14 16.65 -3.24 7.49
CA ILE A 14 16.31 -4.54 8.09
C ILE A 14 17.57 -5.43 7.94
N PRO A 15 18.14 -6.00 9.02
CA PRO A 15 19.32 -6.85 8.90
C PRO A 15 18.96 -8.18 8.25
N GLY A 16 19.39 -8.35 6.99
CA GLY A 16 19.41 -9.61 6.29
C GLY A 16 20.32 -10.62 6.99
N ARG A 17 19.74 -11.75 7.36
CA ARG A 17 20.41 -12.88 8.00
C ARG A 17 21.31 -13.59 6.97
N ALA A 18 22.62 -13.35 7.04
CA ALA A 18 23.61 -14.13 6.30
C ALA A 18 23.79 -15.51 6.95
N ARG A 19 23.54 -16.59 6.19
CA ARG A 19 24.16 -17.90 6.44
C ARG A 19 24.68 -18.47 5.13
N SER A 20 26.00 -18.52 5.02
CA SER A 20 26.74 -19.31 4.05
C SER A 20 26.69 -20.79 4.44
N GLY A 21 26.25 -21.64 3.51
CA GLY A 21 26.41 -23.09 3.57
C GLY A 21 26.43 -23.63 2.14
N SER A 22 27.60 -24.07 1.70
CA SER A 22 27.87 -24.54 0.34
C SER A 22 27.43 -25.99 0.15
N ALA A 23 26.98 -26.25 -1.08
CA ALA A 23 27.08 -27.48 -1.87
C ALA A 23 25.94 -28.51 -1.83
N ALA A 24 25.37 -28.64 -3.03
CA ALA A 24 25.11 -29.86 -3.78
C ALA A 24 23.72 -30.52 -3.67
N GLY A 25 22.99 -30.39 -4.79
CA GLY A 25 22.10 -31.41 -5.32
C GLY A 25 20.63 -31.29 -4.89
N PHE A 26 19.77 -30.94 -5.85
CA PHE A 26 18.30 -31.08 -5.94
C PHE A 26 17.62 -29.77 -6.38
N SER A 27 17.75 -29.41 -7.65
CA SER A 27 16.96 -28.35 -8.32
C SER A 27 16.70 -28.81 -9.75
N THR A 28 15.66 -29.64 -9.90
CA THR A 28 15.05 -29.94 -11.22
C THR A 28 13.52 -30.00 -11.14
N GLY A 29 12.92 -30.07 -9.94
CA GLY A 29 11.45 -30.11 -9.77
C GLY A 29 10.79 -28.72 -9.73
N PHE A 30 11.30 -27.82 -8.89
CA PHE A 30 10.69 -26.50 -8.66
C PHE A 30 10.76 -25.55 -9.87
N ASP A 31 11.84 -25.60 -10.65
CA ASP A 31 11.99 -24.74 -11.84
C ASP A 31 11.13 -25.24 -13.02
N GLN A 32 10.86 -26.55 -13.08
CA GLN A 32 10.02 -27.14 -14.11
C GLN A 32 8.53 -26.88 -13.84
N GLU A 33 8.08 -26.97 -12.58
CA GLU A 33 6.71 -26.62 -12.17
C GLU A 33 6.40 -25.13 -12.41
N ARG A 34 7.30 -24.21 -12.02
CA ARG A 34 7.16 -22.75 -12.29
C ARG A 34 7.07 -22.43 -13.78
N ALA A 35 7.88 -23.08 -14.60
CA ALA A 35 7.88 -22.88 -16.05
C ALA A 35 6.59 -23.39 -16.69
N THR A 36 6.06 -24.54 -16.25
CA THR A 36 4.78 -25.06 -16.73
C THR A 36 3.60 -24.19 -16.31
N GLU A 37 3.53 -23.75 -15.05
CA GLU A 37 2.45 -22.88 -14.55
C GLU A 37 2.43 -21.52 -15.26
N SER A 38 3.61 -20.91 -15.46
CA SER A 38 3.74 -19.67 -16.23
C SER A 38 3.32 -19.84 -17.69
N SER A 39 3.61 -20.99 -18.30
CA SER A 39 3.21 -21.26 -19.69
C SER A 39 1.70 -21.50 -19.84
N HIS A 40 1.07 -22.15 -18.86
CA HIS A 40 -0.37 -22.37 -18.84
C HIS A 40 -1.16 -21.08 -18.61
N ALA A 41 -0.72 -20.24 -17.67
CA ALA A 41 -1.34 -18.94 -17.42
C ALA A 41 -1.25 -18.01 -18.65
N SER A 42 -0.11 -18.02 -19.36
CA SER A 42 0.04 -17.26 -20.60
C SER A 42 -0.89 -17.78 -21.71
N ALA A 43 -1.02 -19.10 -21.87
CA ALA A 43 -1.88 -19.69 -22.90
C ALA A 43 -3.37 -19.43 -22.66
N GLU A 44 -3.81 -19.42 -21.39
CA GLU A 44 -5.18 -19.08 -20.99
C GLU A 44 -5.49 -17.61 -21.28
N LEU A 45 -4.57 -16.71 -20.93
CA LEU A 45 -4.69 -15.27 -21.24
C LEU A 45 -4.78 -15.02 -22.75
N ASP A 46 -3.96 -15.71 -23.54
CA ASP A 46 -3.96 -15.60 -25.00
C ASP A 46 -5.25 -16.13 -25.62
N GLN A 47 -5.82 -17.21 -25.08
CA GLN A 47 -7.09 -17.76 -25.55
C GLN A 47 -8.24 -16.80 -25.25
N ARG A 48 -8.31 -16.27 -24.02
CA ARG A 48 -9.32 -15.30 -23.63
C ARG A 48 -9.23 -14.00 -24.44
N THR A 49 -8.02 -13.48 -24.65
CA THR A 49 -7.81 -12.29 -25.46
C THR A 49 -8.36 -12.50 -26.88
N ARG A 50 -8.14 -13.69 -27.47
CA ARG A 50 -8.69 -14.05 -28.78
C ARG A 50 -10.21 -14.13 -28.79
N GLU A 51 -10.83 -14.71 -27.77
CA GLU A 51 -12.30 -14.76 -27.63
C GLU A 51 -12.90 -13.36 -27.52
N LEU A 52 -12.26 -12.48 -26.73
CA LEU A 52 -12.67 -11.10 -26.60
C LEU A 52 -12.52 -10.33 -27.92
N GLU A 53 -11.40 -10.50 -28.63
CA GLU A 53 -11.21 -9.92 -29.96
C GLU A 53 -12.28 -10.38 -30.96
N GLN A 54 -12.72 -11.64 -30.89
CA GLN A 54 -13.81 -12.16 -31.74
C GLN A 54 -15.16 -11.50 -31.43
N MET A 55 -15.50 -11.30 -30.15
CA MET A 55 -16.75 -10.64 -29.75
C MET A 55 -16.83 -9.20 -30.26
N ILE A 56 -15.69 -8.49 -30.24
CA ILE A 56 -15.64 -7.06 -30.60
C ILE A 56 -15.29 -6.83 -32.08
N ALA A 57 -14.98 -7.89 -32.85
CA ALA A 57 -14.57 -7.81 -34.25
C ALA A 57 -15.59 -7.14 -35.18
N SER A 58 -16.88 -7.17 -34.82
CA SER A 58 -17.95 -6.54 -35.60
C SER A 58 -18.00 -5.01 -35.49
N ILE A 59 -17.24 -4.42 -34.56
CA ILE A 59 -17.24 -2.98 -34.28
C ILE A 59 -16.12 -2.31 -35.08
N SER A 60 -16.51 -1.59 -36.12
CA SER A 60 -15.61 -0.89 -37.04
C SER A 60 -15.43 0.60 -36.74
N THR A 61 -15.91 1.07 -35.59
CA THR A 61 -15.80 2.45 -35.15
C THR A 61 -15.29 2.54 -33.71
N PRO A 62 -14.68 3.67 -33.29
CA PRO A 62 -14.27 3.90 -31.90
C PRO A 62 -15.46 4.15 -30.95
N ASP A 63 -16.66 3.65 -31.27
CA ASP A 63 -17.88 3.83 -30.50
C ASP A 63 -17.88 2.92 -29.26
N VAL A 64 -17.67 3.53 -28.09
CA VAL A 64 -17.63 2.85 -26.79
C VAL A 64 -19.02 2.31 -26.39
N ASP A 65 -20.10 2.95 -26.80
CA ASP A 65 -21.47 2.48 -26.55
C ASP A 65 -21.80 1.25 -27.43
N ALA A 66 -21.29 1.21 -28.66
CA ALA A 66 -21.34 0.00 -29.49
C ALA A 66 -20.53 -1.14 -28.86
N LEU A 67 -19.35 -0.83 -28.31
CA LEU A 67 -18.52 -1.80 -27.59
C LEU A 67 -19.21 -2.38 -26.36
N ALA A 68 -19.79 -1.54 -25.50
CA ALA A 68 -20.56 -1.97 -24.33
C ALA A 68 -21.74 -2.88 -24.73
N ARG A 69 -22.47 -2.52 -25.79
CA ARG A 69 -23.58 -3.34 -26.32
C ARG A 69 -23.14 -4.69 -26.85
N ALA A 70 -22.04 -4.76 -27.60
CA ALA A 70 -21.52 -6.02 -28.12
C ALA A 70 -21.06 -6.96 -27.01
N LEU A 71 -20.48 -6.41 -25.94
CA LEU A 71 -20.05 -7.16 -24.76
C LEU A 71 -21.20 -7.48 -23.80
N GLY A 72 -22.40 -6.91 -24.00
CA GLY A 72 -23.56 -7.12 -23.14
C GLY A 72 -23.38 -6.57 -21.73
N VAL A 73 -22.60 -5.49 -21.57
CA VAL A 73 -22.25 -4.92 -20.26
C VAL A 73 -22.62 -3.44 -20.16
N PRO A 74 -22.89 -2.92 -18.95
CA PRO A 74 -23.07 -1.49 -18.74
C PRO A 74 -21.77 -0.72 -19.01
N LEU A 75 -21.92 0.48 -19.59
CA LEU A 75 -20.87 1.48 -19.68
C LEU A 75 -20.90 2.38 -18.44
N VAL A 76 -19.78 2.45 -17.73
CA VAL A 76 -19.59 3.32 -16.56
C VAL A 76 -18.71 4.49 -16.94
N VAL A 77 -19.29 5.69 -16.95
CA VAL A 77 -18.58 6.96 -17.13
C VAL A 77 -18.47 7.64 -15.77
N GLU A 78 -17.26 7.70 -15.23
CA GLU A 78 -17.02 8.46 -14.00
C GLU A 78 -17.15 9.95 -14.29
N LYS A 79 -18.10 10.61 -13.61
CA LYS A 79 -18.21 12.07 -13.67
C LYS A 79 -17.05 12.65 -12.86
N SER A 80 -16.05 13.25 -13.51
CA SER A 80 -15.00 14.02 -12.83
C SER A 80 -15.64 15.06 -11.92
N GLY A 81 -15.55 14.86 -10.61
CA GLY A 81 -16.23 15.71 -9.64
C GLY A 81 -15.71 15.64 -8.21
N ASN A 82 -15.20 14.51 -7.74
CA ASN A 82 -14.53 14.40 -6.45
C ASN A 82 -13.32 13.46 -6.56
N HIS A 83 -12.12 14.00 -6.34
CA HIS A 83 -10.82 13.32 -6.47
C HIS A 83 -10.49 12.37 -5.29
N ASP A 84 -11.47 12.05 -4.43
CA ASP A 84 -11.24 11.31 -3.19
C ASP A 84 -12.01 9.99 -3.09
N ASP A 85 -12.92 9.69 -4.03
CA ASP A 85 -13.65 8.42 -4.04
C ASP A 85 -13.07 7.47 -5.10
N GLU A 86 -12.04 6.71 -4.71
CA GLU A 86 -11.66 5.48 -5.42
C GLU A 86 -12.81 4.48 -5.29
N SER A 87 -13.83 4.66 -6.12
CA SER A 87 -15.03 3.82 -6.08
C SER A 87 -14.68 2.41 -6.54
N PRO A 88 -14.86 1.39 -5.68
CA PRO A 88 -14.54 0.03 -6.05
C PRO A 88 -15.31 -0.39 -7.31
N LEU A 89 -14.71 -1.27 -8.11
CA LEU A 89 -15.35 -1.91 -9.26
C LEU A 89 -16.37 -2.96 -8.74
N SER A 90 -17.37 -2.48 -8.00
CA SER A 90 -18.28 -3.27 -7.15
C SER A 90 -19.39 -3.98 -7.89
N GLN A 91 -19.52 -3.81 -9.21
CA GLN A 91 -20.62 -4.38 -9.98
C GLN A 91 -20.17 -5.63 -10.77
N SER A 92 -21.11 -6.31 -11.42
CA SER A 92 -20.88 -7.38 -12.40
C SER A 92 -19.96 -6.93 -13.56
N SER A 93 -19.81 -7.76 -14.59
CA SER A 93 -19.08 -7.39 -15.81
C SER A 93 -19.45 -5.97 -16.28
N GLN A 94 -18.46 -5.11 -16.52
CA GLN A 94 -18.66 -3.70 -16.84
C GLN A 94 -17.55 -3.17 -17.75
N LEU A 95 -17.87 -2.14 -18.53
CA LEU A 95 -16.92 -1.37 -19.33
C LEU A 95 -16.73 0.01 -18.71
N ARG A 96 -15.50 0.42 -18.43
CA ARG A 96 -15.18 1.71 -17.79
C ARG A 96 -14.23 2.54 -18.63
N ILE A 97 -14.53 3.82 -18.81
CA ILE A 97 -13.62 4.78 -19.45
C ILE A 97 -12.54 5.19 -18.45
N PHE A 98 -11.28 5.23 -18.87
CA PHE A 98 -10.18 5.67 -18.01
C PHE A 98 -10.28 7.17 -17.67
N GLU A 99 -10.03 7.50 -16.40
CA GLU A 99 -9.79 8.88 -15.98
C GLU A 99 -8.57 9.46 -16.73
N GLY A 100 -8.67 10.71 -17.20
CA GLY A 100 -7.60 11.40 -17.95
C GLY A 100 -7.72 11.30 -19.47
N THR A 101 -8.71 10.57 -20.00
CA THR A 101 -9.09 10.65 -21.41
C THR A 101 -9.95 11.89 -21.66
N GLN A 102 -9.43 12.89 -22.36
CA GLN A 102 -10.25 14.03 -22.80
C GLN A 102 -11.13 13.58 -23.96
N SER A 103 -12.44 13.81 -23.84
CA SER A 103 -13.38 13.62 -24.96
C SER A 103 -12.88 14.45 -26.15
N GLY A 104 -12.44 13.77 -27.22
CA GLY A 104 -12.00 14.39 -28.47
C GLY A 104 -10.52 14.26 -28.83
N GLU A 105 -9.63 13.84 -27.91
CA GLU A 105 -8.20 13.67 -28.23
C GLU A 105 -7.67 12.28 -27.81
N SER A 106 -7.25 11.51 -28.83
CA SER A 106 -6.71 10.13 -28.79
C SER A 106 -7.72 8.98 -28.85
N PRO A 107 -7.33 7.82 -29.42
CA PRO A 107 -8.24 6.72 -29.71
C PRO A 107 -8.89 6.21 -28.43
N ALA A 108 -10.20 5.96 -28.50
CA ALA A 108 -10.97 5.49 -27.38
C ALA A 108 -10.29 4.25 -26.75
N CYS A 109 -10.03 4.31 -25.44
CA CYS A 109 -9.50 3.21 -24.65
C CYS A 109 -10.30 3.06 -23.37
N VAL A 110 -10.56 1.83 -22.98
CA VAL A 110 -11.45 1.48 -21.87
C VAL A 110 -10.91 0.26 -21.12
N LEU A 111 -11.27 0.15 -19.85
CA LEU A 111 -11.06 -1.02 -19.04
C LEU A 111 -12.31 -1.91 -19.15
N PHE A 112 -12.12 -3.15 -19.57
CA PHE A 112 -13.16 -4.17 -19.51
C PHE A 112 -12.90 -5.08 -18.30
N ARG A 113 -13.91 -5.21 -17.44
CA ARG A 113 -13.91 -6.20 -16.36
C ARG A 113 -14.99 -7.23 -16.66
N SER A 114 -14.63 -8.50 -16.66
CA SER A 114 -15.60 -9.60 -16.66
C SER A 114 -15.55 -10.36 -15.34
N GLY A 115 -16.71 -10.77 -14.82
CA GLY A 115 -16.80 -11.55 -13.58
C GLY A 115 -18.13 -11.36 -12.84
N GLN A 116 -18.44 -12.27 -11.92
CA GLN A 116 -19.62 -12.13 -11.06
C GLN A 116 -19.37 -11.06 -9.99
N GLY A 117 -20.29 -10.10 -9.89
CA GLY A 117 -20.27 -9.06 -8.85
C GLY A 117 -20.77 -9.60 -7.52
N ALA A 118 -20.41 -8.93 -6.42
CA ALA A 118 -21.04 -9.16 -5.13
C ALA A 118 -22.51 -8.73 -5.19
N GLY A 119 -23.40 -9.48 -4.53
CA GLY A 119 -24.81 -9.09 -4.39
C GLY A 119 -24.96 -7.72 -3.71
N GLU A 120 -26.04 -7.00 -4.03
CA GLU A 120 -26.33 -5.70 -3.42
C GLU A 120 -26.40 -5.78 -1.88
N GLY A 121 -25.59 -4.96 -1.19
CA GLY A 121 -25.79 -4.66 0.23
C GLY A 121 -24.75 -5.19 1.24
N GLY A 122 -23.64 -5.77 0.82
CA GLY A 122 -22.57 -6.22 1.73
C GLY A 122 -21.19 -6.11 1.07
N GLN A 123 -20.13 -6.07 1.88
CA GLN A 123 -18.72 -6.00 1.47
C GLN A 123 -18.44 -6.74 0.15
N PRO A 124 -17.57 -6.19 -0.72
CA PRO A 124 -17.34 -6.77 -2.03
C PRO A 124 -16.81 -8.20 -1.87
N ALA A 125 -17.66 -9.16 -2.20
CA ALA A 125 -17.31 -10.56 -2.22
C ALA A 125 -16.36 -10.81 -3.38
N ALA A 126 -15.27 -11.50 -3.07
CA ALA A 126 -14.28 -11.87 -4.06
C ALA A 126 -14.79 -13.05 -4.91
N GLY A 127 -14.50 -13.01 -6.20
CA GLY A 127 -14.99 -13.97 -7.18
C GLY A 127 -14.07 -14.01 -8.40
N ASP A 128 -14.35 -14.90 -9.34
CA ASP A 128 -13.58 -15.00 -10.59
C ASP A 128 -13.83 -13.76 -11.45
N TRP A 129 -12.94 -12.78 -11.30
CA TRP A 129 -12.89 -11.59 -12.14
C TRP A 129 -11.66 -11.61 -13.02
N THR A 130 -11.78 -10.90 -14.13
CA THR A 130 -10.70 -10.73 -15.06
C THR A 130 -10.73 -9.31 -15.65
N LEU A 131 -9.56 -8.78 -16.01
CA LEU A 131 -9.41 -7.44 -16.56
C LEU A 131 -8.74 -7.47 -17.93
N ASP A 132 -9.22 -6.64 -18.84
CA ASP A 132 -8.63 -6.37 -20.15
C ASP A 132 -8.58 -4.87 -20.42
N TYR A 133 -7.49 -4.44 -21.03
CA TYR A 133 -7.37 -3.15 -21.67
C TYR A 133 -7.88 -3.27 -23.11
N LEU A 134 -8.88 -2.46 -23.46
CA LEU A 134 -9.39 -2.36 -24.83
C LEU A 134 -9.01 -1.01 -25.42
N ALA A 135 -8.46 -1.01 -26.63
CA ALA A 135 -8.10 0.24 -27.31
C ALA A 135 -8.34 0.18 -28.81
N TRP A 136 -8.73 1.33 -29.36
CA TRP A 136 -8.92 1.52 -30.78
C TRP A 136 -7.58 1.74 -31.49
N ASP A 137 -7.22 0.89 -32.45
CA ASP A 137 -5.95 0.99 -33.18
C ASP A 137 -5.98 1.92 -34.41
N GLY A 138 -7.12 2.58 -34.65
CA GLY A 138 -7.39 3.34 -35.87
C GLY A 138 -8.28 2.58 -36.84
N THR A 139 -8.32 1.24 -36.76
CA THR A 139 -9.08 0.38 -37.67
C THR A 139 -10.02 -0.58 -36.97
N ARG A 140 -9.66 -1.06 -35.78
CA ARG A 140 -10.44 -2.01 -34.98
C ARG A 140 -10.11 -1.84 -33.50
N TRP A 141 -10.98 -2.41 -32.67
CA TRP A 141 -10.67 -2.60 -31.25
C TRP A 141 -9.67 -3.74 -31.06
N ARG A 142 -8.71 -3.53 -30.17
CA ARG A 142 -7.71 -4.51 -29.74
C ARG A 142 -7.86 -4.77 -28.27
N ALA A 143 -7.70 -6.02 -27.87
CA ALA A 143 -7.71 -6.43 -26.48
C ALA A 143 -6.30 -6.76 -26.01
N SER A 144 -6.00 -6.38 -24.77
CA SER A 144 -4.77 -6.76 -24.08
C SER A 144 -5.12 -7.14 -22.65
N GLY A 145 -4.86 -8.39 -22.28
CA GLY A 145 -5.09 -8.86 -20.92
C GLY A 145 -4.26 -8.08 -19.88
N LEU A 146 -4.89 -7.74 -18.76
CA LEU A 146 -4.24 -7.09 -17.61
C LEU A 146 -4.22 -8.05 -16.41
N ASP A 147 -3.83 -9.31 -16.63
CA ASP A 147 -3.80 -10.27 -15.53
C ASP A 147 -2.67 -9.89 -14.57
N PRO A 148 -2.95 -9.68 -13.28
CA PRO A 148 -1.91 -9.53 -12.30
C PRO A 148 -1.45 -10.96 -11.95
N ALA A 149 -0.42 -11.45 -12.64
CA ALA A 149 0.21 -12.69 -12.21
C ALA A 149 0.96 -12.41 -10.91
N PRO A 150 0.62 -13.02 -9.75
CA PRO A 150 1.48 -12.90 -8.59
C PRO A 150 2.75 -13.74 -8.81
N PRO A 151 3.96 -13.14 -8.78
CA PRO A 151 5.15 -13.93 -8.60
C PRO A 151 5.12 -14.53 -7.18
N GLY A 152 5.05 -15.86 -7.09
CA GLY A 152 5.44 -16.60 -5.87
C GLY A 152 4.36 -17.01 -4.86
N LEU A 153 3.05 -16.84 -5.09
CA LEU A 153 2.02 -17.34 -4.17
C LEU A 153 0.69 -17.71 -4.85
N VAL A 154 0.17 -18.87 -4.44
CA VAL A 154 -1.18 -19.48 -4.57
C VAL A 154 -1.84 -19.45 -5.97
N SER A 155 -2.51 -20.56 -6.31
CA SER A 155 -3.28 -20.72 -7.55
C SER A 155 -4.02 -19.44 -7.97
N PRO A 156 -4.08 -19.11 -9.28
CA PRO A 156 -4.83 -17.97 -9.82
C PRO A 156 -6.23 -17.74 -9.22
N ALA A 157 -6.90 -18.80 -8.79
CA ALA A 157 -8.22 -18.74 -8.15
C ALA A 157 -8.19 -18.19 -6.71
N ASP A 158 -7.14 -18.49 -5.94
CA ASP A 158 -7.06 -18.13 -4.52
C ASP A 158 -6.64 -16.67 -4.29
N TRP A 159 -6.00 -16.03 -5.29
CA TRP A 159 -5.69 -14.61 -5.20
C TRP A 159 -6.88 -13.74 -5.63
N LYS A 160 -7.62 -14.15 -6.68
CA LYS A 160 -8.84 -13.45 -7.15
C LYS A 160 -9.94 -13.44 -6.09
N SER A 161 -9.93 -14.45 -5.21
CA SER A 161 -10.82 -14.55 -4.05
C SER A 161 -10.38 -13.70 -2.83
N ARG A 162 -9.27 -12.96 -2.90
CA ARG A 162 -8.79 -12.10 -1.80
C ARG A 162 -8.55 -10.66 -2.19
N VAL A 163 -8.30 -10.43 -3.48
CA VAL A 163 -7.95 -9.12 -4.03
C VAL A 163 -9.01 -8.71 -5.04
N LEU A 164 -9.39 -7.44 -4.99
CA LEU A 164 -10.41 -6.85 -5.84
C LEU A 164 -9.82 -5.68 -6.62
N PRO A 165 -10.21 -5.48 -7.87
CA PRO A 165 -9.75 -4.33 -8.61
C PRO A 165 -10.54 -3.09 -8.14
N LEU A 166 -9.80 -2.06 -7.74
CA LEU A 166 -10.35 -0.84 -7.15
C LEU A 166 -10.60 0.20 -8.24
N SER A 167 -9.58 0.52 -9.02
CA SER A 167 -9.67 1.51 -10.10
C SER A 167 -8.52 1.33 -11.10
N ALA A 168 -8.60 2.01 -12.24
CA ALA A 168 -7.48 2.09 -13.18
C ALA A 168 -7.46 3.46 -13.86
N LYS A 169 -6.26 3.99 -14.12
CA LYS A 169 -6.09 5.34 -14.69
C LYS A 169 -4.85 5.48 -15.55
N ILE A 170 -4.94 6.33 -16.56
CA ILE A 170 -3.79 6.72 -17.36
C ILE A 170 -2.99 7.76 -16.57
N ILE A 171 -1.78 7.41 -16.16
CA ILE A 171 -0.92 8.26 -15.31
C ILE A 171 0.15 9.02 -16.11
N SER A 172 0.44 8.60 -17.34
CA SER A 172 1.30 9.32 -18.28
C SER A 172 0.93 8.98 -19.71
N ARG A 173 1.09 9.95 -20.62
CA ARG A 173 0.89 9.81 -22.06
C ARG A 173 2.03 10.53 -22.78
N GLU A 174 2.91 9.76 -23.38
CA GLU A 174 3.97 10.25 -24.27
C GLU A 174 3.67 9.77 -25.70
N ALA A 175 4.38 10.32 -26.69
CA ALA A 175 4.14 9.98 -28.10
C ALA A 175 4.36 8.47 -28.35
N GLY A 176 3.28 7.73 -28.57
CA GLY A 176 3.32 6.28 -28.85
C GLY A 176 3.43 5.37 -27.62
N GLU A 177 3.49 5.92 -26.40
CA GLU A 177 3.58 5.16 -25.15
C GLU A 177 2.66 5.77 -24.07
N GLN A 178 1.97 4.91 -23.32
CA GLN A 178 1.16 5.32 -22.18
C GLN A 178 1.52 4.50 -20.95
N MET A 179 1.41 5.09 -19.78
CA MET A 179 1.47 4.36 -18.52
C MET A 179 0.08 4.27 -17.90
N LEU A 180 -0.33 3.05 -17.61
CA LEU A 180 -1.59 2.70 -16.98
C LEU A 180 -1.31 2.21 -15.56
N ALA A 181 -1.93 2.81 -14.55
CA ALA A 181 -1.96 2.27 -13.20
C ALA A 181 -3.24 1.48 -12.99
N LEU A 182 -3.13 0.25 -12.51
CA LEU A 182 -4.21 -0.57 -11.99
C LEU A 182 -4.07 -0.64 -10.46
N LEU A 183 -5.10 -0.19 -9.75
CA LEU A 183 -5.14 -0.25 -8.29
C LEU A 183 -5.96 -1.46 -7.86
N LEU A 184 -5.38 -2.29 -7.00
CA LEU A 184 -5.99 -3.47 -6.42
C LEU A 184 -6.13 -3.27 -4.91
N TYR A 185 -7.20 -3.81 -4.32
CA TYR A 185 -7.45 -3.78 -2.88
C TYR A 185 -7.49 -5.20 -2.32
N ASP A 186 -6.68 -5.48 -1.31
CA ASP A 186 -6.69 -6.74 -0.56
C ASP A 186 -7.51 -6.54 0.71
N ALA A 187 -8.72 -7.09 0.71
CA ALA A 187 -9.66 -6.92 1.81
C ALA A 187 -9.14 -7.51 3.14
N PRO A 188 -8.55 -8.72 3.18
CA PRO A 188 -7.88 -9.23 4.38
C PRO A 188 -6.76 -8.33 4.91
N ALA A 189 -5.93 -7.75 4.03
CA ALA A 189 -4.83 -6.88 4.42
C ALA A 189 -5.27 -5.45 4.76
N GLY A 190 -6.39 -4.98 4.19
CA GLY A 190 -6.82 -3.60 4.27
C GLY A 190 -5.90 -2.64 3.52
N ALA A 191 -5.24 -3.11 2.47
CA ALA A 191 -4.15 -2.41 1.79
C ALA A 191 -4.36 -2.34 0.28
N VAL A 192 -3.86 -1.26 -0.34
CA VAL A 192 -3.90 -1.04 -1.79
C VAL A 192 -2.57 -1.44 -2.42
N TYR A 193 -2.64 -2.17 -3.53
CA TYR A 193 -1.50 -2.61 -4.33
C TYR A 193 -1.59 -2.03 -5.75
N PRO A 194 -0.70 -1.09 -6.12
CA PRO A 194 -0.63 -0.58 -7.47
C PRO A 194 0.15 -1.52 -8.39
N LEU A 195 -0.34 -1.70 -9.61
CA LEU A 195 0.37 -2.31 -10.72
C LEU A 195 0.49 -1.28 -11.83
N VAL A 196 1.64 -1.24 -12.49
CA VAL A 196 1.90 -0.25 -13.54
C VAL A 196 2.21 -0.98 -14.82
N TYR A 197 1.41 -0.71 -15.84
CA TYR A 197 1.53 -1.26 -17.17
C TYR A 197 2.06 -0.19 -18.12
N ARG A 198 3.02 -0.57 -18.94
CA ARG A 198 3.45 0.19 -20.12
C ARG A 198 2.58 -0.25 -21.29
N VAL A 199 1.90 0.70 -21.91
CA VAL A 199 1.08 0.47 -23.10
C VAL A 199 1.81 1.03 -24.31
N LYS A 200 2.14 0.14 -25.25
CA LYS A 200 2.75 0.49 -26.54
C LYS A 200 2.03 -0.26 -27.65
N GLU A 201 1.71 0.42 -28.73
CA GLU A 201 1.03 -0.19 -29.89
C GLU A 201 -0.28 -0.93 -29.49
N HIS A 202 -1.01 -0.40 -28.52
CA HIS A 202 -2.27 -0.96 -27.97
C HIS A 202 -2.09 -2.24 -27.13
N GLN A 203 -0.86 -2.69 -26.90
CA GLN A 203 -0.54 -3.79 -26.01
C GLN A 203 -0.07 -3.27 -24.65
N ALA A 204 -0.67 -3.76 -23.57
CA ALA A 204 -0.26 -3.48 -22.21
C ALA A 204 0.71 -4.55 -21.71
N THR A 205 1.84 -4.14 -21.15
CA THR A 205 2.84 -5.02 -20.55
C THR A 205 3.12 -4.55 -19.14
N LEU A 206 3.13 -5.48 -18.18
CA LEU A 206 3.43 -5.16 -16.79
C LEU A 206 4.86 -4.61 -16.69
N ALA A 207 4.98 -3.36 -16.27
CA ALA A 207 6.25 -2.65 -16.12
C ALA A 207 6.74 -2.65 -14.67
N TRP A 208 5.82 -2.66 -13.70
CA TRP A 208 6.14 -2.73 -12.29
C TRP A 208 5.00 -3.34 -11.47
N ASP A 209 5.38 -4.21 -10.54
CA ASP A 209 4.49 -4.86 -9.58
C ASP A 209 4.90 -4.48 -8.15
N SER A 210 4.01 -3.78 -7.46
CA SER A 210 4.20 -3.37 -6.06
C SER A 210 4.39 -4.51 -5.07
N ARG A 211 3.97 -5.73 -5.41
CA ARG A 211 4.09 -6.93 -4.55
C ARG A 211 5.32 -7.78 -4.85
N SER A 212 6.06 -7.47 -5.92
CA SER A 212 7.34 -8.13 -6.18
C SER A 212 8.26 -7.98 -4.97
N GLU A 213 9.06 -9.01 -4.65
CA GLU A 213 10.07 -8.91 -3.58
C GLU A 213 11.12 -7.82 -3.87
N GLU A 214 11.29 -7.47 -5.15
CA GLU A 214 12.17 -6.39 -5.61
C GLU A 214 11.50 -5.00 -5.50
N SER A 215 10.20 -4.96 -5.23
CA SER A 215 9.47 -3.71 -5.02
C SER A 215 9.91 -3.05 -3.73
N ARG A 216 10.18 -1.74 -3.80
CA ARG A 216 10.45 -0.89 -2.63
C ARG A 216 9.18 -0.26 -2.05
N TYR A 217 8.01 -0.68 -2.52
CA TYR A 217 6.73 -0.14 -2.07
C TYR A 217 6.31 -0.77 -0.74
N GLU A 218 5.94 0.09 0.20
CA GLU A 218 5.35 -0.29 1.48
C GLU A 218 3.83 -0.05 1.42
N ALA A 219 3.07 -1.12 1.67
CA ALA A 219 1.61 -1.08 1.68
C ALA A 219 1.10 -0.67 3.07
N TRP A 220 0.25 0.36 3.12
CA TRP A 220 -0.28 0.89 4.38
C TRP A 220 -1.71 0.41 4.66
N SER A 221 -2.04 0.24 5.94
CA SER A 221 -3.40 -0.09 6.37
C SER A 221 -4.33 1.10 6.10
N GLY A 222 -5.51 0.82 5.53
CA GLY A 222 -6.43 1.87 5.08
C GLY A 222 -5.82 2.78 4.00
N GLY A 223 -4.82 2.27 3.27
CA GLY A 223 -3.98 3.07 2.40
C GLY A 223 -4.73 3.63 1.18
N GLN A 224 -4.24 4.76 0.68
CA GLN A 224 -4.74 5.44 -0.52
C GLN A 224 -3.58 5.75 -1.47
N ILE A 225 -3.83 5.74 -2.78
CA ILE A 225 -2.80 5.98 -3.79
C ILE A 225 -3.18 7.08 -4.77
N LYS A 226 -2.49 8.21 -4.67
CA LYS A 226 -2.64 9.33 -5.60
C LYS A 226 -1.46 9.35 -6.56
N PHE A 227 -1.72 9.63 -7.84
CA PHE A 227 -0.65 9.89 -8.81
C PHE A 227 -0.70 11.37 -9.13
N ALA A 228 0.40 12.08 -8.88
CA ALA A 228 0.53 13.48 -9.23
C ALA A 228 0.48 13.62 -10.75
N LYS A 229 -0.27 14.61 -11.25
CA LYS A 229 -0.31 14.90 -12.68
C LYS A 229 1.11 15.20 -13.15
N PRO A 230 1.60 14.55 -14.21
CA PRO A 230 2.89 14.88 -14.77
C PRO A 230 2.85 16.33 -15.28
N GLU A 231 3.74 17.19 -14.80
CA GLU A 231 4.13 18.35 -15.59
C GLU A 231 4.78 17.84 -16.88
N ALA A 232 4.65 18.57 -18.00
CA ALA A 232 5.14 18.09 -19.29
C ALA A 232 6.62 17.66 -19.21
N GLY A 233 6.89 16.39 -19.49
CA GLY A 233 8.25 15.81 -19.45
C GLY A 233 8.71 15.30 -18.07
N ILE A 234 7.86 15.33 -17.04
CA ILE A 234 8.15 14.73 -15.73
C ILE A 234 7.38 13.42 -15.59
N LEU A 235 8.09 12.35 -15.23
CA LEU A 235 7.48 11.06 -14.93
C LEU A 235 6.57 11.17 -13.69
N PRO A 236 5.40 10.50 -13.68
CA PRO A 236 4.41 10.66 -12.62
C PRO A 236 4.98 10.25 -11.26
N ALA A 237 4.74 11.08 -10.24
CA ALA A 237 5.00 10.74 -8.85
C ALA A 237 3.79 10.01 -8.26
N MET A 238 4.04 8.94 -7.51
CA MET A 238 3.02 8.23 -6.76
C MET A 238 3.11 8.62 -5.29
N ILE A 239 1.98 8.95 -4.69
CA ILE A 239 1.85 9.31 -3.28
C ILE A 239 1.01 8.22 -2.63
N ALA A 240 1.63 7.39 -1.80
CA ALA A 240 0.93 6.43 -0.96
C ALA A 240 0.73 7.03 0.42
N SER A 241 -0.48 6.99 0.94
CA SER A 241 -0.79 7.42 2.30
C SER A 241 -1.55 6.33 3.05
N GLY A 242 -1.56 6.34 4.37
CA GLY A 242 -2.33 5.41 5.19
C GLY A 242 -1.87 5.42 6.64
N ILE A 243 -2.18 4.36 7.38
CA ILE A 243 -1.71 4.19 8.76
C ILE A 243 -0.41 3.37 8.76
N ALA A 244 0.62 3.92 9.40
CA ALA A 244 1.87 3.21 9.60
C ALA A 244 1.75 2.13 10.68
N ASP A 245 2.31 0.97 10.40
CA ASP A 245 2.63 -0.05 11.42
C ASP A 245 4.12 -0.39 11.32
N PRO A 246 4.97 0.38 12.01
CA PRO A 246 6.42 0.21 11.94
C PRO A 246 6.96 -0.94 12.81
N GLY A 247 6.08 -1.75 13.41
CA GLY A 247 6.44 -3.01 14.06
C GLY A 247 6.78 -2.96 15.55
N LEU A 248 7.36 -1.88 16.09
CA LEU A 248 7.68 -1.80 17.54
C LEU A 248 6.48 -1.45 18.43
N LEU A 249 5.49 -0.75 17.86
CA LEU A 249 4.20 -0.48 18.47
C LEU A 249 3.13 -0.90 17.46
N VAL A 250 2.57 -2.08 17.66
CA VAL A 250 1.63 -2.72 16.74
C VAL A 250 0.23 -2.19 17.01
N PHE A 251 -0.42 -1.68 15.96
CA PHE A 251 -1.81 -1.22 16.00
C PHE A 251 -2.73 -2.29 15.43
N GLU A 252 -3.85 -2.56 16.09
CA GLU A 252 -4.88 -3.42 15.48
C GLU A 252 -5.43 -2.74 14.22
N ARG A 253 -5.62 -3.50 13.14
CA ARG A 253 -6.04 -2.97 11.84
C ARG A 253 -7.37 -2.22 11.86
N ALA A 254 -8.30 -2.61 12.73
CA ALA A 254 -9.59 -1.96 12.89
C ALA A 254 -9.57 -0.82 13.93
N SER A 255 -8.39 -0.52 14.50
CA SER A 255 -8.24 0.50 15.51
C SER A 255 -8.26 1.90 14.90
N ASN A 256 -8.71 2.86 15.71
CA ASN A 256 -8.55 4.29 15.43
C ASN A 256 -7.21 4.85 15.94
N ARG A 257 -6.32 3.95 16.39
CA ARG A 257 -4.96 4.23 16.86
C ARG A 257 -3.97 4.15 15.69
N GLY A 258 -2.83 4.79 15.86
CA GLY A 258 -1.76 4.86 14.87
C GLY A 258 -1.47 6.29 14.45
N PHE A 259 -0.61 6.43 13.45
CA PHE A 259 -0.28 7.73 12.88
C PHE A 259 -0.26 7.65 11.36
N GLN A 260 -0.73 8.73 10.75
CA GLN A 260 -0.79 8.84 9.30
C GLN A 260 0.64 8.90 8.76
N VAL A 261 0.88 8.13 7.71
CA VAL A 261 2.10 8.15 6.93
C VAL A 261 1.78 8.55 5.51
N ARG A 262 2.71 9.28 4.90
CA ARG A 262 2.65 9.66 3.50
C ARG A 262 4.03 9.48 2.89
N THR A 263 4.12 8.58 1.90
CA THR A 263 5.35 8.32 1.15
C THR A 263 5.18 8.76 -0.30
N THR A 264 6.12 9.59 -0.76
CA THR A 264 6.24 9.97 -2.18
C THR A 264 7.26 9.06 -2.86
N TYR A 265 6.82 8.44 -3.95
CA TYR A 265 7.61 7.60 -4.83
C TYR A 265 7.77 8.27 -6.20
N VAL A 266 8.94 8.09 -6.81
CA VAL A 266 9.22 8.58 -8.17
C VAL A 266 9.52 7.40 -9.09
N TRP A 267 9.01 7.46 -10.31
CA TRP A 267 9.32 6.49 -11.35
C TRP A 267 10.77 6.66 -11.84
N LYS A 268 11.53 5.55 -11.88
CA LYS A 268 12.93 5.51 -12.34
C LYS A 268 13.12 4.74 -13.65
N GLY A 269 12.04 4.47 -14.38
CA GLY A 269 12.06 3.78 -15.69
C GLY A 269 11.60 2.33 -15.63
N ASN A 270 11.78 1.66 -14.50
CA ASN A 270 11.36 0.29 -14.23
C ASN A 270 10.82 0.05 -12.80
N GLU A 271 10.92 1.05 -11.91
CA GLU A 271 10.43 0.94 -10.54
C GLU A 271 9.93 2.29 -10.01
N TYR A 272 9.03 2.24 -9.02
CA TYR A 272 8.75 3.36 -8.13
C TYR A 272 9.67 3.28 -6.91
N ALA A 273 10.54 4.27 -6.76
CA ALA A 273 11.47 4.34 -5.62
C ALA A 273 10.99 5.39 -4.61
N PRO A 274 10.98 5.09 -3.30
CA PRO A 274 10.63 6.06 -2.28
C PRO A 274 11.67 7.18 -2.24
N VAL A 275 11.21 8.43 -2.14
CA VAL A 275 12.06 9.63 -2.07
C VAL A 275 11.86 10.38 -0.75
N HIS A 276 10.63 10.40 -0.25
CA HIS A 276 10.29 11.12 0.97
C HIS A 276 9.14 10.44 1.70
N THR A 277 9.30 10.27 3.02
CA THR A 277 8.25 9.75 3.91
C THR A 277 8.02 10.77 5.02
N GLU A 278 6.75 11.14 5.20
CA GLU A 278 6.28 12.04 6.24
C GLU A 278 5.36 11.27 7.18
N TYR A 279 5.44 11.58 8.48
CA TYR A 279 4.55 11.05 9.50
C TYR A 279 3.80 12.21 10.16
N GLU A 280 2.50 12.07 10.33
CA GLU A 280 1.72 13.03 11.08
C GLU A 280 2.07 12.94 12.56
N ALA A 281 2.47 14.06 13.15
CA ALA A 281 2.81 14.12 14.57
C ALA A 281 1.52 14.05 15.40
N ASN A 282 1.39 12.97 16.16
CA ASN A 282 0.37 12.78 17.21
C ASN A 282 0.97 12.02 18.40
N GLU A 283 0.15 11.71 19.40
CA GLU A 283 0.57 10.98 20.61
C GLU A 283 1.11 9.57 20.31
N ASP A 284 0.49 8.84 19.38
CA ASP A 284 0.92 7.49 18.98
C ASP A 284 2.27 7.52 18.25
N PHE A 285 2.48 8.54 17.41
CA PHE A 285 3.77 8.79 16.76
C PHE A 285 4.85 9.09 17.81
N ARG A 286 4.55 9.91 18.82
CA ARG A 286 5.52 10.19 19.91
C ARG A 286 5.83 8.97 20.75
N LEU A 287 4.85 8.13 21.05
CA LEU A 287 5.08 6.85 21.71
C LEU A 287 6.01 5.96 20.89
N TYR A 288 5.72 5.82 19.59
CA TYR A 288 6.55 5.03 18.72
C TYR A 288 8.00 5.55 18.68
N GLU A 289 8.22 6.86 18.54
CA GLU A 289 9.57 7.44 18.56
C GLU A 289 10.26 7.21 19.91
N PHE A 290 9.54 7.32 21.02
CA PHE A 290 10.08 7.09 22.37
C PHE A 290 10.53 5.63 22.54
N ILE A 291 9.66 4.67 22.19
CA ILE A 291 9.96 3.23 22.23
C ILE A 291 11.13 2.91 21.30
N SER A 292 11.11 3.42 20.07
CA SER A 292 12.18 3.20 19.09
C SER A 292 13.52 3.75 19.56
N ALA A 293 13.53 4.94 20.15
CA ALA A 293 14.74 5.53 20.71
C ALA A 293 15.31 4.70 21.86
N LEU A 294 14.45 4.17 22.74
CA LEU A 294 14.87 3.28 23.83
C LEU A 294 15.42 1.94 23.34
N HIS A 295 14.73 1.32 22.38
CA HIS A 295 15.15 0.08 21.74
C HIS A 295 16.51 0.22 21.04
N LEU A 296 16.79 1.38 20.43
CA LEU A 296 18.11 1.71 19.86
C LEU A 296 19.14 2.19 20.90
N HIS A 297 18.82 2.12 22.19
CA HIS A 297 19.61 2.66 23.31
C HIS A 297 19.99 4.14 23.15
N ASN A 298 19.23 4.91 22.37
CA ASN A 298 19.42 6.34 22.16
C ASN A 298 18.67 7.14 23.24
N PHE A 299 19.19 7.08 24.47
CA PHE A 299 18.60 7.77 25.62
C PHE A 299 18.48 9.28 25.42
N GLN A 300 19.37 9.90 24.64
CA GLN A 300 19.31 11.33 24.35
C GLN A 300 18.08 11.68 23.52
N ALA A 301 17.78 10.89 22.48
CA ALA A 301 16.57 11.08 21.67
C ALA A 301 15.31 10.82 22.50
N ALA A 302 15.28 9.73 23.27
CA ALA A 302 14.14 9.41 24.14
C ALA A 302 13.89 10.52 25.19
N TYR A 303 14.94 11.06 25.79
CA TYR A 303 14.85 12.16 26.75
C TYR A 303 14.35 13.47 26.13
N ALA A 304 14.55 13.70 24.83
CA ALA A 304 14.02 14.86 24.14
C ALA A 304 12.50 14.76 23.85
N LEU A 305 11.91 13.57 23.99
CA LEU A 305 10.49 13.28 23.73
C LEU A 305 9.62 13.32 25.00
N ILE A 306 10.23 13.52 26.16
CA ILE A 306 9.54 13.63 27.45
C ILE A 306 9.53 15.07 27.95
N ASP A 307 8.65 15.37 28.90
CA ASP A 307 8.82 16.48 29.84
C ASP A 307 9.66 15.96 31.01
N PRO A 308 10.96 16.33 31.11
CA PRO A 308 11.84 15.63 32.04
C PRO A 308 11.48 15.83 33.51
N ALA A 309 11.00 17.01 33.89
CA ALA A 309 10.67 17.31 35.29
C ALA A 309 9.44 16.50 35.72
N ASN A 310 8.39 16.51 34.88
CA ASN A 310 7.16 15.78 35.15
C ASN A 310 7.35 14.26 35.05
N PHE A 311 8.06 13.78 34.03
CA PHE A 311 8.26 12.35 33.79
C PHE A 311 9.09 11.69 34.89
N LEU A 312 10.15 12.36 35.37
CA LEU A 312 11.00 11.87 36.44
C LEU A 312 10.49 12.23 37.84
N GLY A 313 9.50 13.12 37.95
CA GLY A 313 8.98 13.59 39.23
C GLY A 313 10.02 14.35 40.06
N THR A 314 10.86 15.17 39.43
CA THR A 314 11.96 15.90 40.09
C THR A 314 12.15 17.30 39.50
N ASP A 315 12.55 18.25 40.34
CA ASP A 315 12.86 19.63 39.93
C ASP A 315 14.25 19.76 39.28
N GLN A 316 15.09 18.73 39.36
CA GLN A 316 16.43 18.69 38.77
C GLN A 316 16.57 17.49 37.82
N PRO A 317 15.81 17.47 36.71
CA PRO A 317 15.87 16.36 35.78
C PRO A 317 17.22 16.34 35.05
N SER A 318 17.76 15.14 34.82
CA SER A 318 18.98 14.95 34.05
C SER A 318 18.86 13.73 33.14
N LEU A 319 19.65 13.72 32.06
CA LEU A 319 19.72 12.57 31.15
C LEU A 319 20.21 11.31 31.87
N GLU A 320 21.13 11.45 32.82
CA GLU A 320 21.65 10.33 33.61
C GLU A 320 20.57 9.76 34.53
N ALA A 321 19.82 10.60 35.23
CA ALA A 321 18.69 10.16 36.05
C ALA A 321 17.62 9.45 35.22
N PHE A 322 17.33 9.95 34.02
CA PHE A 322 16.42 9.28 33.09
C PHE A 322 16.94 7.91 32.65
N ARG A 323 18.19 7.83 32.20
CA ARG A 323 18.82 6.56 31.78
C ARG A 323 18.74 5.53 32.91
N ASP A 324 19.12 5.93 34.12
CA ASP A 324 19.06 5.08 35.30
C ASP A 324 17.64 4.59 35.59
N ALA A 325 16.64 5.48 35.50
CA ALA A 325 15.24 5.13 35.71
C ALA A 325 14.76 4.11 34.67
N ILE A 326 15.07 4.30 33.39
CA ILE A 326 14.71 3.34 32.33
C ILE A 326 15.38 1.99 32.56
N GLN A 327 16.69 1.96 32.79
CA GLN A 327 17.42 0.71 32.97
C GLN A 327 16.98 -0.09 34.21
N LYS A 328 16.55 0.59 35.28
CA LYS A 328 16.15 -0.06 36.54
C LYS A 328 14.69 -0.47 36.56
N SER A 329 13.80 0.30 35.94
CA SER A 329 12.35 0.14 36.10
C SER A 329 11.61 -0.25 34.82
N TRP A 330 12.23 -0.05 33.66
CA TRP A 330 11.60 -0.16 32.34
C TRP A 330 12.55 -0.85 31.35
N SER A 331 13.26 -1.89 31.79
CA SER A 331 14.27 -2.59 30.98
C SER A 331 13.66 -3.24 29.74
N GLU A 332 12.37 -3.58 29.78
CA GLU A 332 11.63 -4.16 28.66
C GLU A 332 11.63 -3.29 27.39
N PHE A 333 11.79 -1.97 27.51
CA PHE A 333 11.90 -1.07 26.36
C PHE A 333 13.28 -1.10 25.70
N LEU A 334 14.26 -1.73 26.35
CA LEU A 334 15.64 -1.84 25.86
C LEU A 334 15.88 -3.17 25.13
N ASP A 335 14.92 -4.09 25.20
CA ASP A 335 14.97 -5.40 24.56
C ASP A 335 14.22 -5.38 23.20
N ASP A 336 14.28 -6.48 22.46
CA ASP A 336 13.58 -6.66 21.17
C ASP A 336 12.09 -6.98 21.35
N GLN A 337 11.43 -6.28 22.28
CA GLN A 337 10.03 -6.49 22.60
C GLN A 337 9.11 -5.71 21.66
N LEU A 338 7.99 -6.34 21.28
CA LEU A 338 6.95 -5.71 20.47
C LEU A 338 5.78 -5.35 21.37
N PHE A 339 5.46 -4.06 21.43
CA PHE A 339 4.33 -3.56 22.18
C PHE A 339 3.08 -3.56 21.30
N ARG A 340 1.90 -3.75 21.90
CA ARG A 340 0.62 -3.65 21.20
C ARG A 340 -0.17 -2.47 21.72
N ALA A 341 -0.61 -1.58 20.84
CA ALA A 341 -1.52 -0.50 21.22
C ALA A 341 -2.87 -1.08 21.65
N SER A 342 -3.34 -0.70 22.83
CA SER A 342 -4.67 -1.08 23.29
C SER A 342 -5.73 -0.36 22.46
N ALA A 343 -6.88 -1.01 22.24
CA ALA A 343 -8.05 -0.33 21.68
C ALA A 343 -8.41 0.88 22.55
N ARG A 344 -8.76 1.99 21.89
CA ARG A 344 -9.15 3.21 22.59
C ARG A 344 -10.50 2.99 23.26
N ASP A 345 -10.52 2.81 24.57
CA ASP A 345 -11.76 2.78 25.34
C ASP A 345 -12.26 4.23 25.52
N PRO A 346 -13.44 4.60 24.97
CA PRO A 346 -14.00 5.94 25.17
C PRO A 346 -14.34 6.26 26.63
N ALA A 347 -14.46 5.26 27.51
CA ALA A 347 -14.68 5.43 28.93
C ALA A 347 -13.39 5.63 29.73
N ASP A 348 -12.24 5.19 29.21
CA ASP A 348 -10.95 5.31 29.88
C ASP A 348 -10.27 6.61 29.40
N GLY A 349 -10.02 7.54 30.33
CA GLY A 349 -9.45 8.86 30.02
C GLY A 349 -8.01 8.82 29.46
N ASN A 350 -7.44 7.62 29.30
CA ASN A 350 -6.14 7.37 28.70
C ASN A 350 -6.25 6.58 27.40
N GLY A 351 -6.67 7.27 26.34
CA GLY A 351 -6.92 6.67 25.03
C GLY A 351 -5.68 6.15 24.28
N HIS A 352 -4.48 6.24 24.87
CA HIS A 352 -3.21 5.88 24.25
C HIS A 352 -2.46 4.74 24.95
N ALA A 353 -3.15 3.96 25.79
CA ALA A 353 -2.56 2.79 26.44
C ALA A 353 -1.98 1.79 25.44
N PHE A 354 -0.98 1.03 25.89
CA PHE A 354 -0.37 -0.07 25.13
C PHE A 354 0.11 -1.16 26.08
N GLU A 355 0.36 -2.35 25.57
CA GLU A 355 0.53 -3.57 26.34
C GLU A 355 1.74 -4.35 25.85
N LEU A 356 2.36 -5.10 26.76
CA LEU A 356 3.40 -6.07 26.49
C LEU A 356 2.98 -7.42 27.08
N ASP A 357 2.95 -8.44 26.23
CA ASP A 357 2.70 -9.83 26.63
C ASP A 357 4.02 -10.59 26.74
N GLU A 358 4.44 -10.90 27.97
CA GLU A 358 5.68 -11.64 28.25
C GLU A 358 5.39 -12.90 29.07
N ALA A 359 5.63 -14.07 28.47
CA ALA A 359 5.58 -15.36 29.17
C ALA A 359 4.29 -15.60 30.00
N GLY A 360 3.15 -15.12 29.49
CA GLY A 360 1.84 -15.24 30.16
C GLY A 360 1.55 -14.14 31.19
N LYS A 361 2.42 -13.14 31.35
CA LYS A 361 2.15 -11.91 32.08
C LYS A 361 1.82 -10.79 31.10
N LYS A 362 0.80 -10.01 31.44
CA LYS A 362 0.38 -8.87 30.64
C LYS A 362 0.71 -7.59 31.39
N SER A 363 1.58 -6.77 30.84
CA SER A 363 1.90 -5.44 31.39
C SER A 363 1.22 -4.37 30.56
N LYS A 364 0.38 -3.56 31.19
CA LYS A 364 -0.30 -2.43 30.57
C LYS A 364 0.38 -1.12 30.94
N TYR A 365 0.66 -0.32 29.93
CA TYR A 365 1.32 0.97 30.01
C TYR A 365 0.33 2.09 29.75
N LEU A 366 0.33 3.09 30.62
CA LEU A 366 -0.61 4.20 30.65
C LEU A 366 0.18 5.51 30.50
N PRO A 367 0.45 5.96 29.26
CA PRO A 367 1.18 7.20 29.02
C PRO A 367 0.31 8.42 29.29
N ARG A 368 0.92 9.57 29.59
CA ARG A 368 0.26 10.88 29.55
C ARG A 368 1.11 11.85 28.78
N PHE A 369 0.44 12.79 28.10
CA PHE A 369 1.09 13.74 27.22
C PHE A 369 0.78 15.18 27.65
N SER A 370 1.70 16.08 27.32
CA SER A 370 1.46 17.52 27.37
C SER A 370 0.38 17.92 26.35
N SER A 371 -0.42 18.95 26.66
CA SER A 371 -1.47 19.48 25.76
C SER A 371 -0.97 20.34 24.58
N GLY A 372 0.32 20.30 24.26
CA GLY A 372 0.94 21.09 23.20
C GLY A 372 1.24 20.26 21.94
N PRO A 373 1.57 20.91 20.80
CA PRO A 373 1.77 20.24 19.50
C PRO A 373 3.01 19.31 19.45
N LYS A 374 3.83 19.32 20.51
CA LYS A 374 4.97 18.42 20.66
C LYS A 374 4.59 17.08 21.29
N PHE A 375 3.44 17.01 21.97
CA PHE A 375 2.93 15.82 22.67
C PHE A 375 4.02 15.15 23.53
N LEU A 376 4.72 15.92 24.37
CA LEU A 376 5.78 15.37 25.22
C LEU A 376 5.20 14.42 26.24
N LEU A 377 5.83 13.27 26.48
CA LEU A 377 5.42 12.34 27.54
C LEU A 377 5.69 12.96 28.91
N THR A 378 4.65 13.12 29.72
CA THR A 378 4.75 13.66 31.07
C THR A 378 4.76 12.58 32.14
N SER A 379 4.30 11.37 31.82
CA SER A 379 4.37 10.21 32.72
C SER A 379 4.12 8.92 31.95
N LEU A 380 4.64 7.81 32.46
CA LEU A 380 4.33 6.46 32.01
C LEU A 380 4.08 5.58 33.24
N ALA A 381 2.86 5.08 33.42
CA ALA A 381 2.53 4.16 34.51
C ALA A 381 2.41 2.72 34.00
N ARG A 382 2.91 1.75 34.77
CA ARG A 382 2.78 0.30 34.49
C ARG A 382 1.74 -0.31 35.42
N ARG A 383 0.92 -1.21 34.90
CA ARG A 383 0.04 -2.10 35.67
C ARG A 383 0.24 -3.53 35.17
N GLU A 384 0.41 -4.48 36.08
CA GLU A 384 0.37 -5.90 35.76
C GLU A 384 -1.10 -6.35 35.79
N GLU A 385 -1.55 -7.03 34.73
CA GLU A 385 -2.89 -7.60 34.58
C GLU A 385 -2.89 -9.13 34.73
#